data_AF-A0A1X0HT55-F1
#
_entry.id   AF-A0A1X0HT55-F1
#
_cell.length_a   1.000
_cell.length_b   1.000
_cell.length_c   1.000
_cell.angle_alpha   90.00
_cell.angle_beta   90.00
_cell.angle_gamma   90.00
#
_symmetry.space_group_name_H-M   'P 1'
#
loop_
_entity.id
_entity.type
_entity.pdbx_description
1 polymer ?
#
loop_
_entity_poly.entity_id
_entity_poly.type
_entity_poly.pdbx_seq_one_letter_code
_entity_poly.pdbx_strand_id
1 'polypeptide(L)'
;RYTAARGLPALREAIAKFYGERYGVDLDPQRVLVTPGGSGALLLASSLLVDPGRHWLLADPGYPCNRHFLRLVEGAAQLVPVG
;
A
#
# COMPACT_ATOMS: atom_id res chain seq x y z
N ARG A 1 0.53 -3.12 -26.26
CA ARG A 1 0.50 -1.64 -26.11
C ARG A 1 0.92 -1.29 -24.69
N TYR A 2 1.79 -0.30 -24.50
CA TYR A 2 2.23 0.15 -23.18
C TYR A 2 1.10 0.93 -22.48
N THR A 3 0.98 0.83 -21.16
CA THR A 3 0.04 1.61 -20.35
C THR A 3 0.78 2.64 -19.53
N ALA A 4 0.12 3.71 -19.10
CA ALA A 4 0.74 4.69 -18.22
C ALA A 4 1.20 4.03 -16.92
N ALA A 5 2.34 4.45 -16.36
CA ALA A 5 2.94 3.85 -15.16
C ALA A 5 1.98 3.84 -13.94
N ARG A 6 1.05 4.81 -13.88
CA ARG A 6 0.03 4.89 -12.81
C ARG A 6 -1.18 3.96 -13.02
N GLY A 7 -1.27 3.31 -14.17
CA GLY A 7 -2.43 2.55 -14.60
C GLY A 7 -3.38 3.34 -15.52
N LEU A 8 -4.34 2.61 -16.09
CA LEU A 8 -5.33 3.13 -17.03
C LEU A 8 -6.22 4.20 -16.36
N PRO A 9 -6.48 5.35 -17.01
CA PRO A 9 -7.37 6.38 -16.47
C PRO A 9 -8.76 5.86 -16.05
N ALA A 10 -9.43 5.11 -16.94
CA ALA A 10 -10.74 4.55 -16.66
C ALA A 10 -10.77 3.61 -15.45
N LEU A 11 -9.69 2.86 -15.20
CA LEU A 11 -9.58 2.01 -14.01
C LEU A 11 -9.44 2.84 -12.73
N ARG A 12 -8.65 3.91 -12.77
CA ARG A 12 -8.47 4.81 -11.61
C ARG A 12 -9.76 5.54 -11.26
N GLU A 13 -10.51 5.99 -12.26
CA GLU A 13 -11.84 6.60 -12.08
C GLU A 13 -12.84 5.61 -11.49
N ALA A 14 -12.86 4.37 -11.97
CA ALA A 14 -13.72 3.32 -11.43
C ALA A 14 -13.39 3.00 -9.96
N ILE A 15 -12.11 2.96 -9.59
CA ILE A 15 -11.68 2.77 -8.19
C ILE A 15 -12.13 3.95 -7.32
N ALA A 16 -11.92 5.19 -7.76
CA ALA A 16 -12.38 6.39 -7.04
C ALA A 16 -13.90 6.36 -6.80
N LYS A 17 -14.68 6.06 -7.83
CA LYS A 17 -16.14 5.93 -7.73
C LYS A 17 -16.54 4.82 -6.76
N PHE A 18 -15.89 3.65 -6.81
CA PHE A 18 -16.13 2.57 -5.88
C PHE A 18 -15.89 3.00 -4.42
N TYR A 19 -14.86 3.79 -4.15
CA TYR A 19 -14.61 4.32 -2.80
C TYR A 19 -15.71 5.27 -2.33
N GLY A 20 -16.24 6.11 -3.22
CA GLY A 20 -17.40 6.96 -2.94
C GLY A 20 -18.66 6.14 -2.62
N GLU A 21 -18.98 5.14 -3.44
CA GLU A 21 -20.19 4.31 -3.27
C GLU A 21 -20.10 3.39 -2.04
N ARG A 22 -18.93 2.78 -1.80
CA ARG A 22 -18.76 1.77 -0.74
C ARG A 22 -18.46 2.36 0.63
N TYR A 23 -17.70 3.46 0.67
CA TYR A 23 -17.14 4.03 1.90
C TYR A 23 -17.50 5.50 2.11
N GLY A 24 -18.19 6.15 1.18
CA GLY A 24 -18.52 7.59 1.27
C GLY A 24 -17.30 8.50 1.13
N VAL A 25 -16.20 8.01 0.55
CA VAL A 25 -14.94 8.76 0.42
C VAL A 25 -14.86 9.46 -0.93
N ASP A 26 -14.73 10.79 -0.92
CA ASP A 26 -14.36 11.55 -2.12
C ASP A 26 -12.87 11.38 -2.42
N LEU A 27 -12.56 10.59 -3.45
CA LEU A 27 -11.21 10.21 -3.84
C LEU A 27 -10.88 10.74 -5.23
N ASP A 28 -9.96 11.70 -5.31
CA ASP A 28 -9.40 12.13 -6.60
C ASP A 28 -8.72 10.94 -7.32
N PRO A 29 -9.15 10.57 -8.54
CA PRO A 29 -8.52 9.51 -9.34
C PRO A 29 -7.02 9.69 -9.60
N GLN A 30 -6.48 10.90 -9.47
CA GLN A 30 -5.04 11.16 -9.59
C GLN A 30 -4.23 10.60 -8.41
N ARG A 31 -4.88 10.35 -7.27
CA ARG A 31 -4.28 9.73 -6.07
C ARG A 31 -4.29 8.19 -6.12
N VAL A 32 -4.84 7.58 -7.16
CA VAL A 32 -4.87 6.12 -7.34
C VAL A 32 -3.67 5.68 -8.17
N LEU A 33 -2.90 4.74 -7.64
CA LEU A 33 -1.82 4.06 -8.35
C LEU A 33 -2.13 2.57 -8.48
N VAL A 34 -2.14 2.05 -9.70
CA VAL A 34 -2.38 0.63 -9.96
C VAL A 34 -1.07 -0.15 -9.84
N THR A 35 -1.07 -1.19 -9.01
CA THR A 35 0.10 -2.04 -8.73
C THR A 35 -0.18 -3.50 -9.10
N PRO A 36 0.86 -4.35 -9.28
CA PRO A 36 0.68 -5.79 -9.44
C PRO A 36 0.31 -6.43 -8.09
N GLY A 37 -0.98 -6.32 -7.74
CA GLY A 37 -1.53 -6.82 -6.48
C GLY A 37 -1.17 -5.97 -5.25
N GLY A 38 -1.72 -6.37 -4.10
CA GLY A 38 -1.53 -5.68 -2.82
C GLY A 38 -0.10 -5.71 -2.31
N SER A 39 0.63 -6.81 -2.53
CA SER A 39 2.04 -6.91 -2.15
C SER A 39 2.93 -5.88 -2.86
N GLY A 40 2.67 -5.62 -4.15
CA GLY A 40 3.35 -4.56 -4.89
C GLY A 40 3.07 -3.17 -4.33
N ALA A 41 1.84 -2.92 -3.87
CA ALA A 41 1.47 -1.67 -3.21
C ALA A 41 2.16 -1.52 -1.85
N LEU A 42 2.19 -2.57 -1.03
CA LEU A 42 2.84 -2.55 0.29
C LEU A 42 4.35 -2.34 0.17
N LEU A 43 4.99 -2.97 -0.82
CA LEU A 43 6.40 -2.74 -1.09
C LEU A 43 6.67 -1.29 -1.50
N LEU A 44 5.90 -0.76 -2.46
CA LEU A 44 6.05 0.61 -2.90
C LEU A 44 5.84 1.61 -1.75
N ALA A 45 4.78 1.42 -0.96
CA ALA A 45 4.51 2.24 0.22
C ALA A 45 5.66 2.17 1.24
N SER A 46 6.18 0.97 1.50
CA SER A 46 7.33 0.79 2.41
C SER A 46 8.57 1.54 1.90
N SER A 47 8.88 1.44 0.60
CA SER A 47 10.03 2.15 0.01
C SER A 47 9.93 3.67 0.02
N LEU A 48 8.71 4.23 0.13
CA LEU A 48 8.48 5.67 0.15
C LEU A 48 8.45 6.23 1.59
N LEU A 49 8.06 5.41 2.56
CA LEU A 49 7.76 5.88 3.91
C LEU A 49 8.79 5.44 4.95
N VAL A 50 9.48 4.33 4.74
CA VAL A 50 10.37 3.74 5.74
C VAL A 50 11.78 4.28 5.58
N ASP A 51 12.30 4.89 6.65
CA ASP A 51 13.72 5.19 6.75
C ASP A 51 14.51 3.95 7.20
N PRO A 52 15.69 3.69 6.60
CA PRO A 52 16.62 2.67 7.07
C PRO A 52 16.90 2.79 8.58
N GLY A 53 16.87 1.66 9.29
CA GLY A 53 17.13 1.61 10.73
C GLY A 53 15.98 2.08 11.63
N ARG A 54 14.83 2.53 11.08
CA ARG A 54 13.66 2.85 11.90
C ARG A 54 12.74 1.64 12.11
N HIS A 55 12.12 1.61 13.29
CA HIS A 55 11.15 0.60 13.69
C HIS A 55 9.72 1.04 13.38
N TRP A 56 8.94 0.13 12.80
CA TRP A 56 7.53 0.31 12.46
C TRP A 56 6.66 -0.67 13.24
N LEU A 57 5.55 -0.19 13.77
CA LEU A 57 4.61 -1.02 14.52
C LEU A 57 3.82 -1.93 13.56
N LEU A 58 3.83 -3.24 13.82
CA LEU A 58 3.02 -4.22 13.11
C LEU A 58 2.22 -5.06 14.10
N ALA A 59 0.95 -5.32 13.79
CA ALA A 59 0.09 -6.18 14.61
C ALA A 59 0.58 -7.64 14.65
N ASP A 60 0.37 -8.31 15.78
CA ASP A 60 0.63 -9.73 16.01
C ASP A 60 -0.57 -10.41 16.71
N PRO A 61 -1.29 -11.35 16.04
CA PRO A 61 -1.04 -11.83 14.68
C PRO A 61 -1.40 -10.79 13.61
N GLY A 62 -0.59 -10.73 12.55
CA GLY A 62 -0.80 -9.87 11.38
C GLY A 62 -0.42 -10.58 10.08
N TYR A 63 -0.55 -9.89 8.94
CA TYR A 63 -0.17 -10.46 7.64
C TYR A 63 1.35 -10.76 7.63
N PRO A 64 1.79 -12.04 7.51
CA PRO A 64 3.18 -12.42 7.75
C PRO A 64 4.19 -11.75 6.81
N CYS A 65 3.76 -11.32 5.63
CA CYS A 65 4.64 -10.67 4.65
C CYS A 65 5.01 -9.22 5.01
N ASN A 66 4.27 -8.55 5.90
CA ASN A 66 4.51 -7.13 6.21
C ASN A 66 5.93 -6.86 6.72
N ARG A 67 6.45 -7.71 7.62
CA ARG A 67 7.82 -7.59 8.12
C ARG A 67 8.88 -7.74 7.03
N HIS A 68 8.57 -8.47 5.95
CA HIS A 68 9.50 -8.69 4.85
C HIS A 68 9.59 -7.46 3.93
N PHE A 69 8.49 -6.73 3.73
CA PHE A 69 8.54 -5.45 3.01
C PHE A 69 9.38 -4.41 3.73
N LEU A 70 9.24 -4.30 5.06
CA LEU A 70 10.06 -3.40 5.88
C LEU A 70 11.54 -3.77 5.83
N ARG A 71 11.84 -5.07 5.95
CA ARG A 71 13.23 -5.54 5.96
C ARG A 71 13.95 -5.27 4.64
N LEU A 72 13.23 -5.34 3.52
CA LEU A 72 13.78 -5.06 2.18
C LEU A 72 14.27 -3.62 2.02
N VAL A 73 13.71 -2.69 2.78
CA VAL A 73 14.09 -1.26 2.79
C VAL A 73 14.87 -0.90 4.06
N GLU A 74 15.53 -1.89 4.65
CA GLU A 74 16.37 -1.77 5.86
C GLU A 74 15.64 -1.26 7.11
N GLY A 75 14.30 -1.29 7.10
CA GLY A 75 13.48 -1.05 8.28
C GLY A 75 13.40 -2.28 9.19
N ALA A 76 12.85 -2.07 10.38
CA ALA A 76 12.57 -3.11 11.35
C ALA A 76 11.10 -3.10 11.78
N ALA A 77 10.56 -4.27 12.11
CA ALA A 77 9.22 -4.39 12.68
C ALA A 77 9.31 -4.45 14.20
N GLN A 78 8.49 -3.68 14.89
CA GLN A 78 8.15 -3.87 16.29
C GLN A 78 6.75 -4.48 16.37
N LEU A 79 6.67 -5.72 16.81
CA LEU A 79 5.41 -6.46 16.87
C LEU A 79 4.58 -6.00 18.08
N VAL A 80 3.30 -5.75 17.84
CA VAL A 80 2.32 -5.32 18.85
C VAL A 80 1.26 -6.41 18.99
N PRO A 81 1.17 -7.09 20.15
CA PRO A 81 0.12 -8.08 20.40
C PRO A 81 -1.28 -7.45 20.30
N VAL A 82 -2.19 -8.07 19.56
CA VAL A 82 -3.58 -7.60 19.36
C VAL A 82 -4.65 -8.64 19.74
N GLY A 83 -4.25 -9.69 20.47
CA GLY A 83 -5.13 -10.72 21.02
C GLY A 83 -5.81 -10.31 22.33
#